data_AF-A0AAV5QYA7-F1
#
_entry.id   AF-A0AAV5QYA7-F1
#
_cell.length_a   1.000
_cell.length_b   1.000
_cell.length_c   1.000
_cell.angle_alpha   90.00
_cell.angle_beta   90.00
_cell.angle_gamma   90.00
#
_symmetry.space_group_name_H-M   'P 1'
#
loop_
_entity.id
_entity.type
_entity.pdbx_description
1 polymer ?
#
loop_
_entity_poly.entity_id
_entity_poly.type
_entity_poly.pdbx_seq_one_letter_code
_entity_poly.pdbx_strand_id
1 'polypeptide(L)'
;MQTLYNIRRFSTSFVTNGVRTKTKVFKSVQSDRLIVDFEKLESKKLKKQKDFNNTPVVDASAQKLLSELLGRELPENESINSRTPFTAKELLTIFKQPNLRLQYKVLGTSGRQIQDSLLVDNDVQKFLERDDLLRAKQLAKLARFQGLFAYGTIIEYLLKKGQINDAFDIFMNLKKAGYKLKGRFYNILISGYADAISKRGGSADVSNARIEQLYRSFQKDHSDYNSEVSIIHVNSLLKVFRKGKRIDLGLSLYDSLKHLRDGKNRLKPDIRTYTELIRLLSIPSTPTDNDRNLIPFKDIVNRAETVFFNAQHNMHIKLDSYLVRAYISLYAYCGDLKLRARTITIIREWYRVSSIEEIKQQIDHKVYHKKLWEKITVDRTRCLNDEDNVRLLSSNEINHNKTKRFDPDESIIRIYKELCYLFKIPCTYSEYAKVPKDEKKKIIGKVNLTDDKLKSGGKKAAEQRPKSEAKI
;
A
#
# COMPACT_ATOMS: atom_id res chain seq x y z
N MET A 1 -81.96 53.83 8.79
CA MET A 1 -82.27 52.50 8.21
C MET A 1 -80.97 51.82 7.80
N GLN A 2 -80.66 50.73 8.50
CA GLN A 2 -79.80 49.59 8.13
C GLN A 2 -78.31 49.82 7.77
N THR A 3 -77.46 49.56 8.76
CA THR A 3 -76.04 49.18 8.64
C THR A 3 -75.89 47.75 8.12
N LEU A 4 -75.10 47.57 7.06
CA LEU A 4 -74.71 46.27 6.49
C LEU A 4 -73.63 45.60 7.37
N TYR A 5 -73.98 44.52 8.08
CA TYR A 5 -73.02 43.58 8.66
C TYR A 5 -72.87 42.36 7.76
N ASN A 6 -71.71 42.21 7.14
CA ASN A 6 -71.31 40.98 6.44
C ASN A 6 -70.97 39.89 7.46
N ILE A 7 -71.95 39.03 7.78
CA ILE A 7 -71.74 37.82 8.58
C ILE A 7 -71.14 36.74 7.67
N ARG A 8 -69.86 36.42 7.86
CA ARG A 8 -69.25 35.20 7.29
C ARG A 8 -69.95 33.98 7.88
N ARG A 9 -70.71 33.24 7.07
CA ARG A 9 -71.29 31.95 7.45
C ARG A 9 -70.16 30.92 7.55
N PHE A 10 -69.86 30.47 8.78
CA PHE A 10 -69.02 29.30 8.98
C PHE A 10 -69.75 28.04 8.49
N SER A 11 -69.13 27.34 7.54
CA SER A 11 -69.59 26.04 7.04
C SER A 11 -69.48 24.96 8.13
N THR A 12 -70.59 24.35 8.51
CA THR A 12 -70.69 23.28 9.54
C THR A 12 -70.47 21.86 9.00
N SER A 13 -69.89 21.71 7.81
CA SER A 13 -69.69 20.40 7.16
C SER A 13 -68.71 19.45 7.86
N PHE A 14 -67.98 19.89 8.90
CA PHE A 14 -66.99 19.08 9.62
C PHE A 14 -67.50 18.33 10.87
N VAL A 15 -68.76 18.50 11.27
CA VAL A 15 -69.27 17.95 12.55
C VAL A 15 -69.58 16.44 12.48
N THR A 16 -69.82 15.89 11.28
CA THR A 16 -70.27 14.49 11.10
C THR A 16 -69.21 13.45 11.49
N ASN A 17 -67.92 13.73 11.24
CA ASN A 17 -66.84 12.83 11.64
C ASN A 17 -66.63 12.83 13.17
N GLY A 18 -66.74 14.00 13.81
CA GLY A 18 -66.63 14.14 15.26
C GLY A 18 -67.71 13.37 16.02
N VAL A 19 -68.95 13.40 15.54
CA VAL A 19 -70.08 12.65 16.11
C VAL A 19 -69.85 11.15 15.99
N ARG A 20 -69.43 10.63 14.83
CA ARG A 20 -69.14 9.20 14.64
C ARG A 20 -68.04 8.68 15.56
N THR A 21 -66.97 9.44 15.77
CA THR A 21 -65.92 9.08 16.75
C THR A 21 -66.44 9.11 18.19
N LYS A 22 -67.24 10.11 18.56
CA LYS A 22 -67.85 10.19 19.90
C LYS A 22 -68.80 9.01 20.17
N THR A 23 -69.65 8.65 19.22
CA THR A 23 -70.56 7.49 19.38
C THR A 23 -69.81 6.17 19.47
N LYS A 24 -68.70 6.01 18.73
CA LYS A 24 -67.82 4.82 18.85
C LYS A 24 -67.15 4.74 20.23
N VAL A 25 -66.67 5.87 20.75
CA VAL A 25 -66.08 5.97 22.09
C VAL A 25 -67.12 5.72 23.20
N PHE A 26 -68.36 6.19 23.04
CA PHE A 26 -69.43 5.91 24.00
C PHE A 26 -69.83 4.43 24.02
N LYS A 27 -70.00 3.78 22.85
CA LYS A 27 -70.36 2.35 22.77
C LYS A 27 -69.31 1.42 23.35
N SER A 28 -68.04 1.79 23.29
CA SER A 28 -66.93 1.02 23.85
C SER A 28 -66.71 1.25 25.34
N VAL A 29 -66.95 2.48 25.83
CA VAL A 29 -66.94 2.77 27.29
C VAL A 29 -68.06 1.99 27.97
N GLN A 30 -69.22 1.83 27.31
CA GLN A 30 -70.32 0.99 27.80
C GLN A 30 -70.05 -0.53 27.72
N SER A 31 -69.10 -0.97 26.89
CA SER A 31 -68.80 -2.40 26.70
C SER A 31 -67.46 -2.84 27.30
N ASP A 32 -66.81 -1.97 28.08
CA ASP A 32 -65.52 -2.18 28.75
C ASP A 32 -64.40 -2.75 27.85
N ARG A 33 -64.52 -2.52 26.53
CA ARG A 33 -63.55 -2.96 25.52
C ARG A 33 -62.63 -1.80 25.15
N LEU A 34 -61.33 -2.01 25.35
CA LEU A 34 -60.27 -1.13 24.85
C LEU A 34 -60.36 -0.97 23.32
N ILE A 35 -60.78 0.20 22.84
CA ILE A 35 -60.92 0.51 21.40
C ILE A 35 -59.56 0.68 20.72
N VAL A 36 -58.59 1.20 21.48
CA VAL A 36 -57.33 1.68 20.95
C VAL A 36 -56.25 0.72 21.38
N ASP A 37 -55.66 0.08 20.38
CA ASP A 37 -54.42 -0.66 20.51
C ASP A 37 -53.30 0.34 20.81
N PHE A 38 -52.96 0.49 22.10
CA PHE A 38 -51.97 1.44 22.58
C PHE A 38 -50.59 1.16 22.00
N GLU A 39 -50.23 -0.11 21.79
CA GLU A 39 -48.97 -0.52 21.15
C GLU A 39 -48.90 -0.01 19.69
N LYS A 40 -49.99 -0.15 18.93
CA LYS A 40 -50.10 0.41 17.57
C LYS A 40 -50.04 1.93 17.54
N LEU A 41 -50.57 2.61 18.57
CA LEU A 41 -50.54 4.07 18.64
C LEU A 41 -49.14 4.58 19.01
N GLU A 42 -48.48 3.92 19.95
CA GLU A 42 -47.11 4.21 20.37
C GLU A 42 -46.11 3.97 19.23
N SER A 43 -46.20 2.84 18.55
CA SER A 43 -45.38 2.56 17.36
C SER A 43 -45.57 3.58 16.24
N LYS A 44 -46.80 4.09 16.02
CA LYS A 44 -47.07 5.20 15.08
C LYS A 44 -46.41 6.51 15.53
N LYS A 45 -46.46 6.85 16.83
CA LYS A 45 -45.80 8.04 17.38
C LYS A 45 -44.29 7.95 17.22
N LEU A 46 -43.69 6.81 17.57
CA LEU A 46 -42.26 6.53 17.41
C LEU A 46 -41.83 6.63 15.95
N LYS A 47 -42.62 6.09 15.02
CA LYS A 47 -42.35 6.21 13.58
C LYS A 47 -42.37 7.68 13.13
N LYS A 48 -43.37 8.45 13.53
CA LYS A 48 -43.45 9.90 13.21
C LYS A 48 -42.26 10.67 13.79
N GLN A 49 -41.86 10.37 15.02
CA GLN A 49 -40.70 11.00 15.65
C GLN A 49 -39.40 10.64 14.92
N LYS A 50 -39.23 9.37 14.55
CA LYS A 50 -38.07 8.90 13.76
C LYS A 50 -38.04 9.58 12.39
N ASP A 51 -39.18 9.67 11.71
CA ASP A 51 -39.29 10.35 10.42
C ASP A 51 -38.95 11.83 10.54
N PHE A 52 -39.48 12.53 11.55
CA PHE A 52 -39.15 13.92 11.83
C PHE A 52 -37.65 14.12 12.08
N ASN A 53 -37.04 13.28 12.90
CA ASN A 53 -35.60 13.34 13.18
C ASN A 53 -34.73 13.06 11.95
N ASN A 54 -35.23 12.28 10.99
CA ASN A 54 -34.53 12.02 9.72
C ASN A 54 -34.68 13.14 8.70
N THR A 55 -35.68 14.02 8.85
CA THR A 55 -35.88 15.15 7.94
C THR A 55 -34.96 16.33 8.28
N PRO A 56 -34.24 16.89 7.30
CA PRO A 56 -33.47 18.11 7.51
C PRO A 56 -34.38 19.29 7.87
N VAL A 57 -33.79 20.31 8.50
CA VAL A 57 -34.49 21.56 8.84
C VAL A 57 -34.80 22.36 7.56
N VAL A 58 -35.94 23.05 7.54
CA VAL A 58 -36.34 23.96 6.46
C VAL A 58 -35.41 25.18 6.42
N ASP A 59 -35.16 25.75 5.24
CA ASP A 59 -34.20 26.86 5.04
C ASP A 59 -34.37 28.02 6.02
N ALA A 60 -35.59 28.56 6.17
CA ALA A 60 -35.85 29.67 7.09
C ALA A 60 -35.50 29.35 8.55
N SER A 61 -35.82 28.14 9.01
CA SER A 61 -35.48 27.69 10.36
C SER A 61 -33.97 27.45 10.51
N ALA A 62 -33.31 26.95 9.46
CA ALA A 62 -31.86 26.76 9.48
C ALA A 62 -31.11 28.10 9.51
N GLN A 63 -31.55 29.11 8.74
CA GLN A 63 -30.98 30.46 8.75
C GLN A 63 -31.09 31.11 10.14
N LYS A 64 -32.25 31.00 10.79
CA LYS A 64 -32.45 31.49 12.15
C LYS A 64 -31.54 30.80 13.17
N LEU A 65 -31.47 29.46 13.13
CA LEU A 65 -30.61 28.71 14.04
C LEU A 65 -29.12 29.02 13.82
N LEU A 66 -28.69 29.16 12.56
CA LEU A 66 -27.29 29.47 12.27
C LEU A 66 -26.91 30.91 12.62
N SER A 67 -27.80 31.88 12.39
CA SER A 67 -27.53 33.27 12.77
C SER A 67 -27.39 33.43 14.29
N GLU A 68 -28.25 32.77 15.06
CA GLU A 68 -28.14 32.71 16.52
C GLU A 68 -26.84 32.02 16.99
N LEU A 69 -26.47 30.90 16.35
CA LEU A 69 -25.28 30.14 16.72
C LEU A 69 -23.95 30.80 16.34
N LEU A 70 -23.92 31.52 15.22
CA LEU A 70 -22.70 32.12 14.66
C LEU A 70 -22.55 33.60 15.02
N GLY A 71 -23.61 34.25 15.53
CA GLY A 71 -23.61 35.67 15.84
C GLY A 71 -23.47 36.57 14.62
N ARG A 72 -23.82 36.07 13.43
CA ARG A 72 -23.85 36.84 12.17
C ARG A 72 -25.09 36.54 11.35
N GLU A 73 -25.58 37.55 10.64
CA GLU A 73 -26.69 37.37 9.71
C GLU A 73 -26.20 36.67 8.43
N LEU A 74 -26.97 35.68 7.98
CA LEU A 74 -26.77 35.00 6.71
C LEU A 74 -27.70 35.66 5.67
N PRO A 75 -27.28 35.80 4.40
CA PRO A 75 -28.11 36.41 3.37
C PRO A 75 -29.43 35.63 3.20
N GLU A 76 -30.57 36.32 3.31
CA GLU A 76 -31.91 35.71 3.31
C GLU A 76 -32.19 34.89 2.04
N ASN A 77 -31.59 35.27 0.91
CA ASN A 77 -31.82 34.66 -0.41
C ASN A 77 -30.93 33.44 -0.71
N GLU A 78 -29.98 33.07 0.16
CA GLU A 78 -29.11 31.91 -0.07
C GLU A 78 -29.65 30.66 0.63
N SER A 79 -29.92 29.61 -0.16
CA SER A 79 -30.33 28.31 0.39
C SER A 79 -29.19 27.67 1.18
N ILE A 80 -29.46 27.18 2.39
CA ILE A 80 -28.44 26.48 3.19
C ILE A 80 -28.32 25.06 2.66
N ASN A 81 -27.14 24.73 2.16
CA ASN A 81 -26.85 23.43 1.56
C ASN A 81 -25.36 23.05 1.73
N SER A 82 -24.96 21.95 1.11
CA SER A 82 -23.61 21.41 1.15
C SER A 82 -22.52 22.30 0.53
N ARG A 83 -22.91 23.34 -0.23
CA ARG A 83 -22.02 24.31 -0.88
C ARG A 83 -21.95 25.67 -0.17
N THR A 84 -22.79 25.90 0.85
CA THR A 84 -22.78 27.16 1.59
C THR A 84 -21.39 27.42 2.19
N PRO A 85 -20.75 28.57 1.95
CA PRO A 85 -19.41 28.83 2.41
C PRO A 85 -19.39 29.08 3.93
N PHE A 86 -18.90 28.10 4.67
CA PHE A 86 -18.63 28.22 6.11
C PHE A 86 -17.13 28.07 6.35
N THR A 87 -16.59 28.89 7.25
CA THR A 87 -15.20 28.74 7.69
C THR A 87 -15.03 27.46 8.52
N ALA A 88 -13.79 26.99 8.64
CA ALA A 88 -13.49 25.81 9.46
C ALA A 88 -13.98 25.94 10.92
N LYS A 89 -13.87 27.14 11.50
CA LYS A 89 -14.33 27.41 12.88
C LYS A 89 -15.86 27.30 12.99
N GLU A 90 -16.58 27.86 12.02
CA GLU A 90 -18.05 27.80 11.97
C GLU A 90 -18.57 26.38 11.74
N LEU A 91 -17.93 25.61 10.86
CA LEU A 91 -18.28 24.20 10.68
C LEU A 91 -18.10 23.41 12.00
N LEU A 92 -17.01 23.66 12.73
CA LEU A 92 -16.78 23.02 14.02
C LEU A 92 -17.82 23.45 15.08
N THR A 93 -18.26 24.70 15.10
CA THR A 93 -19.31 25.13 16.04
C THR A 93 -20.66 24.51 15.71
N ILE A 94 -21.02 24.44 14.42
CA ILE A 94 -22.24 23.79 13.93
C ILE A 94 -22.23 22.30 14.27
N PHE A 95 -21.12 21.60 14.00
CA PHE A 95 -21.02 20.15 14.20
C PHE A 95 -20.90 19.71 15.67
N LYS A 96 -20.62 20.65 16.58
CA LYS A 96 -20.72 20.42 18.03
C LYS A 96 -22.17 20.36 18.51
N GLN A 97 -23.12 20.96 17.79
CA GLN A 97 -24.52 21.01 18.22
C GLN A 97 -25.18 19.63 18.15
N PRO A 98 -26.04 19.26 19.12
CA PRO A 98 -26.72 17.96 19.11
C PRO A 98 -27.83 17.85 18.06
N ASN A 99 -28.22 18.96 17.43
CA ASN A 99 -29.32 18.99 16.46
C ASN A 99 -28.91 18.36 15.11
N LEU A 100 -29.17 17.07 14.97
CA LEU A 100 -28.88 16.29 13.76
C LEU A 100 -29.55 16.85 12.50
N ARG A 101 -30.77 17.39 12.63
CA ARG A 101 -31.54 17.89 11.49
C ARG A 101 -30.88 19.12 10.86
N LEU A 102 -30.27 19.97 11.69
CA LEU A 102 -29.48 21.11 11.23
C LEU A 102 -28.21 20.64 10.52
N GLN A 103 -27.51 19.65 11.09
CA GLN A 103 -26.32 19.08 10.47
C GLN A 103 -26.64 18.44 9.10
N TYR A 104 -27.76 17.73 8.97
CA TYR A 104 -28.21 17.17 7.70
C TYR A 104 -28.44 18.24 6.65
N LYS A 105 -29.02 19.39 7.03
CA LYS A 105 -29.24 20.52 6.13
C LYS A 105 -27.90 21.12 5.64
N VAL A 106 -26.96 21.37 6.55
CA VAL A 106 -25.62 21.91 6.24
C VAL A 106 -24.79 20.94 5.39
N LEU A 107 -24.97 19.62 5.57
CA LEU A 107 -24.32 18.59 4.77
C LEU A 107 -25.08 18.26 3.47
N GLY A 108 -26.28 18.82 3.26
CA GLY A 108 -27.11 18.55 2.08
C GLY A 108 -27.60 17.10 1.98
N THR A 109 -27.85 16.45 3.11
CA THR A 109 -28.25 15.04 3.20
C THR A 109 -29.48 14.88 4.10
N SER A 110 -29.89 13.64 4.37
CA SER A 110 -30.99 13.30 5.28
C SER A 110 -30.66 12.05 6.09
N GLY A 111 -31.35 11.87 7.21
CA GLY A 111 -31.17 10.68 8.05
C GLY A 111 -31.55 9.36 7.35
N ARG A 112 -32.31 9.43 6.24
CA ARG A 112 -32.61 8.28 5.39
C ARG A 112 -31.45 7.97 4.43
N GLN A 113 -30.89 8.99 3.78
CA GLN A 113 -29.76 8.82 2.86
C GLN A 113 -28.49 8.35 3.56
N ILE A 114 -28.24 8.82 4.79
CA ILE A 114 -27.07 8.44 5.59
C ILE A 114 -27.05 6.94 5.94
N GLN A 115 -28.18 6.25 5.87
CA GLN A 115 -28.24 4.81 6.12
C GLN A 115 -27.70 3.99 4.95
N ASP A 116 -27.54 4.60 3.76
CA ASP A 116 -26.95 3.96 2.60
C ASP A 116 -25.44 4.28 2.52
N SER A 117 -24.61 3.26 2.74
CA SER A 117 -23.15 3.40 2.70
C SER A 117 -22.60 3.93 1.37
N LEU A 118 -23.25 3.64 0.24
CA LEU A 118 -22.79 4.06 -1.07
C LEU A 118 -23.10 5.54 -1.31
N LEU A 119 -24.29 5.99 -0.91
CA LEU A 119 -24.65 7.41 -0.98
C LEU A 119 -23.74 8.25 -0.08
N VAL A 120 -23.47 7.77 1.14
CA VAL A 120 -22.54 8.43 2.06
C VAL A 120 -21.14 8.56 1.44
N ASP A 121 -20.62 7.49 0.83
CA ASP A 121 -19.30 7.53 0.19
C ASP A 121 -19.25 8.47 -1.02
N ASN A 122 -20.26 8.42 -1.88
CA ASN A 122 -20.37 9.33 -3.03
C ASN A 122 -20.42 10.80 -2.60
N ASP A 123 -21.16 11.13 -1.55
CA ASP A 123 -21.23 12.49 -1.02
C ASP A 123 -19.93 12.91 -0.33
N VAL A 124 -19.27 11.99 0.38
CA VAL A 124 -17.93 12.20 0.92
C VAL A 124 -16.92 12.48 -0.19
N GLN A 125 -16.94 11.72 -1.29
CA GLN A 125 -16.06 11.94 -2.43
C GLN A 125 -16.26 13.34 -3.03
N LYS A 126 -17.51 13.80 -3.20
CA LYS A 126 -17.81 15.17 -3.65
C LYS A 126 -17.27 16.25 -2.71
N PHE A 127 -17.24 16.00 -1.40
CA PHE A 127 -16.62 16.92 -0.44
C PHE A 127 -15.09 16.93 -0.58
N LEU A 128 -14.48 15.77 -0.73
CA LEU A 128 -13.03 15.61 -0.88
C LEU A 128 -12.52 16.22 -2.20
N GLU A 129 -13.29 16.15 -3.29
CA GLU A 129 -12.99 16.85 -4.56
C GLU A 129 -12.91 18.37 -4.42
N ARG A 130 -13.55 18.93 -3.38
CA ARG A 130 -13.55 20.37 -3.05
C ARG A 130 -12.61 20.70 -1.90
N ASP A 131 -11.78 19.75 -1.50
CA ASP A 131 -10.90 19.83 -0.33
C ASP A 131 -11.62 20.08 1.01
N ASP A 132 -12.92 19.79 1.11
CA ASP A 132 -13.71 19.96 2.32
C ASP A 132 -13.66 18.72 3.22
N LEU A 133 -12.53 18.58 3.92
CA LEU A 133 -12.30 17.45 4.82
C LEU A 133 -13.22 17.45 6.04
N LEU A 134 -13.66 18.63 6.52
CA LEU A 134 -14.47 18.72 7.73
C LEU A 134 -15.89 18.19 7.50
N ARG A 135 -16.53 18.58 6.40
CA ARG A 135 -17.84 18.03 6.02
C ARG A 135 -17.75 16.54 5.72
N ALA A 136 -16.71 16.10 5.01
CA ALA A 136 -16.47 14.69 4.74
C ALA A 136 -16.38 13.85 6.03
N LYS A 137 -15.55 14.28 6.99
CA LYS A 137 -15.40 13.62 8.30
C LYS A 137 -16.70 13.60 9.09
N GLN A 138 -17.44 14.71 9.10
CA GLN A 138 -18.71 14.78 9.84
C GLN A 138 -19.78 13.86 9.24
N LEU A 139 -19.90 13.83 7.91
CA LEU A 139 -20.86 12.95 7.23
C LEU A 139 -20.57 11.47 7.53
N ALA A 140 -19.31 11.05 7.42
CA ALA A 140 -18.90 9.69 7.77
C ALA A 140 -19.16 9.36 9.25
N LYS A 141 -18.95 10.32 10.16
CA LYS A 141 -19.24 10.17 11.59
C LYS A 141 -20.73 9.99 11.87
N LEU A 142 -21.59 10.78 11.23
CA LEU A 142 -23.05 10.66 11.37
C LEU A 142 -23.58 9.32 10.85
N ALA A 143 -22.96 8.78 9.80
CA ALA A 143 -23.31 7.48 9.21
C ALA A 143 -22.91 6.26 10.07
N ARG A 144 -22.10 6.45 11.12
CA ARG A 144 -21.64 5.38 12.02
C ARG A 144 -21.07 4.19 11.23
N PHE A 145 -21.67 2.99 11.36
CA PHE A 145 -21.24 1.79 10.66
C PHE A 145 -21.34 1.92 9.13
N GLN A 146 -22.35 2.64 8.62
CA GLN A 146 -22.52 2.88 7.18
C GLN A 146 -21.45 3.84 6.63
N GLY A 147 -20.82 4.62 7.51
CA GLY A 147 -19.71 5.51 7.17
C GLY A 147 -18.36 4.81 7.05
N LEU A 148 -18.23 3.52 7.37
CA LEU A 148 -16.94 2.82 7.33
C LEU A 148 -16.33 2.81 5.92
N PHE A 149 -17.14 2.64 4.89
CA PHE A 149 -16.63 2.68 3.51
C PHE A 149 -16.07 4.09 3.18
N ALA A 150 -16.82 5.12 3.55
CA ALA A 150 -16.42 6.52 3.40
C ALA A 150 -15.18 6.91 4.19
N TYR A 151 -14.99 6.37 5.40
CA TYR A 151 -13.74 6.55 6.14
C TYR A 151 -12.54 5.97 5.39
N GLY A 152 -12.70 4.84 4.70
CA GLY A 152 -11.66 4.30 3.82
C GLY A 152 -11.25 5.29 2.74
N THR A 153 -12.23 5.92 2.09
CA THR A 153 -12.04 6.95 1.06
C THR A 153 -11.36 8.21 1.62
N ILE A 154 -11.77 8.68 2.81
CA ILE A 154 -11.13 9.82 3.50
C ILE A 154 -9.66 9.52 3.82
N ILE A 155 -9.36 8.33 4.34
CA ILE A 155 -7.98 7.91 4.65
C ILE A 155 -7.15 7.86 3.37
N GLU A 156 -7.67 7.29 2.28
CA GLU A 156 -6.97 7.24 1.00
C GLU A 156 -6.66 8.64 0.45
N TYR A 157 -7.62 9.56 0.53
CA TYR A 157 -7.43 10.96 0.14
C TYR A 157 -6.32 11.65 0.96
N LEU A 158 -6.31 11.47 2.29
CA LEU A 158 -5.27 12.03 3.16
C LEU A 158 -3.89 11.50 2.82
N LEU A 159 -3.79 10.18 2.55
CA LEU A 159 -2.53 9.55 2.14
C LEU A 159 -2.04 10.07 0.79
N LYS A 160 -2.94 10.31 -0.17
CA LYS A 160 -2.60 10.93 -1.47
C LYS A 160 -2.03 12.34 -1.30
N LYS A 161 -2.55 13.10 -0.32
CA LYS A 161 -2.03 14.42 0.08
C LYS A 161 -0.76 14.38 0.94
N GLY A 162 -0.27 13.20 1.32
CA GLY A 162 0.89 13.04 2.20
C GLY A 162 0.60 13.26 3.69
N GLN A 163 -0.67 13.44 4.08
CA GLN A 163 -1.12 13.64 5.46
C GLN A 163 -1.27 12.30 6.19
N ILE A 164 -0.16 11.58 6.36
CA ILE A 164 -0.18 10.21 6.91
C ILE A 164 -0.57 10.17 8.38
N ASN A 165 -0.11 11.14 9.16
CA ASN A 165 -0.43 11.22 10.60
C ASN A 165 -1.94 11.32 10.81
N ASP A 166 -2.60 12.22 10.09
CA ASP A 166 -4.06 12.38 10.17
C ASP A 166 -4.80 11.12 9.72
N ALA A 167 -4.33 10.47 8.66
CA ALA A 167 -4.90 9.22 8.16
C ALA A 167 -4.80 8.10 9.21
N PHE A 168 -3.65 7.97 9.87
CA PHE A 168 -3.40 7.00 10.92
C PHE A 168 -4.23 7.28 12.18
N ASP A 169 -4.37 8.55 12.56
CA ASP A 169 -5.14 8.94 13.73
C ASP A 169 -6.64 8.66 13.54
N ILE A 170 -7.19 8.85 12.32
CA ILE A 170 -8.56 8.41 11.98
C ILE A 170 -8.70 6.91 12.15
N PHE A 171 -7.76 6.12 11.62
CA PHE A 171 -7.77 4.67 11.76
C PHE A 171 -7.77 4.23 13.23
N MET A 172 -6.92 4.83 14.07
CA MET A 172 -6.87 4.54 15.50
C MET A 172 -8.15 4.94 16.22
N ASN A 173 -8.75 6.08 15.86
CA ASN A 173 -10.01 6.53 16.44
C ASN A 173 -11.16 5.56 16.11
N LEU A 174 -11.18 5.00 14.90
CA LEU A 174 -12.17 3.98 14.55
C LEU A 174 -11.99 2.70 15.37
N LYS A 175 -10.74 2.26 15.60
CA LYS A 175 -10.47 1.10 16.47
C LYS A 175 -10.89 1.38 17.92
N LYS A 176 -10.58 2.56 18.45
CA LYS A 176 -10.98 2.98 19.82
C LYS A 176 -12.51 3.07 19.97
N ALA A 177 -13.22 3.44 18.91
CA ALA A 177 -14.68 3.46 18.88
C ALA A 177 -15.32 2.05 18.75
N GLY A 178 -14.52 0.98 18.71
CA GLY A 178 -14.99 -0.41 18.68
C GLY A 178 -15.34 -0.94 17.29
N TYR A 179 -14.99 -0.23 16.21
CA TYR A 179 -15.23 -0.73 14.86
C TYR A 179 -14.26 -1.84 14.51
N LYS A 180 -14.79 -2.98 14.02
CA LYS A 180 -14.01 -4.05 13.41
C LYS A 180 -13.60 -3.63 12.01
N LEU A 181 -12.38 -3.13 11.87
CA LEU A 181 -11.86 -2.66 10.59
C LEU A 181 -11.52 -3.86 9.69
N LYS A 182 -12.06 -3.82 8.47
CA LYS A 182 -11.79 -4.82 7.43
C LYS A 182 -10.36 -4.72 6.92
N GLY A 183 -9.87 -5.78 6.27
CA GLY A 183 -8.53 -5.85 5.69
C GLY A 183 -8.23 -4.71 4.70
N ARG A 184 -9.27 -4.18 4.04
CA ARG A 184 -9.19 -3.00 3.17
C ARG A 184 -8.49 -1.81 3.83
N PHE A 185 -8.74 -1.54 5.11
CA PHE A 185 -8.11 -0.40 5.79
C PHE A 185 -6.59 -0.57 5.92
N TYR A 186 -6.13 -1.79 6.21
CA TYR A 186 -4.71 -2.09 6.23
C TYR A 186 -4.09 -1.96 4.85
N ASN A 187 -4.76 -2.44 3.80
CA ASN A 187 -4.29 -2.27 2.42
C ASN A 187 -4.09 -0.79 2.07
N ILE A 188 -5.08 0.06 2.37
CA ILE A 188 -5.02 1.50 2.11
C ILE A 188 -3.89 2.16 2.91
N LEU A 189 -3.80 1.88 4.21
CA LEU A 189 -2.76 2.47 5.06
C LEU A 189 -1.36 2.04 4.64
N ILE A 190 -1.12 0.75 4.52
CA ILE A 190 0.22 0.21 4.22
C ILE A 190 0.68 0.69 2.84
N SER A 191 -0.22 0.76 1.84
CA SER A 191 0.13 1.31 0.53
C SER A 191 0.50 2.80 0.62
N GLY A 192 -0.28 3.60 1.34
CA GLY A 192 0.02 5.03 1.54
C GLY A 192 1.34 5.28 2.27
N TYR A 193 1.66 4.48 3.30
CA TYR A 193 2.98 4.52 3.95
C TYR A 193 4.09 4.16 2.95
N ALA A 194 3.91 3.10 2.16
CA ALA A 194 4.91 2.68 1.19
C ALA A 194 5.18 3.76 0.13
N ASP A 195 4.16 4.48 -0.30
CA ASP A 195 4.27 5.51 -1.33
C ASP A 195 4.90 6.80 -0.78
N ALA A 196 4.51 7.21 0.42
CA ALA A 196 5.10 8.38 1.06
C ALA A 196 6.60 8.24 1.30
N ILE A 197 7.06 7.07 1.78
CA ILE A 197 8.50 6.82 1.99
C ILE A 197 9.28 6.87 0.66
N SER A 198 8.63 6.63 -0.49
CA SER A 198 9.31 6.58 -1.80
C SER A 198 9.46 7.93 -2.48
N LYS A 199 8.62 8.92 -2.14
CA LYS A 199 8.69 10.26 -2.71
C LYS A 199 9.89 11.00 -2.11
N ARG A 200 11.09 10.79 -2.67
CA ARG A 200 12.29 11.58 -2.35
C ARG A 200 12.01 13.04 -2.70
N GLY A 201 11.97 13.91 -1.69
CA GLY A 201 11.90 15.36 -1.87
C GLY A 201 10.56 16.05 -1.61
N GLY A 202 9.60 15.45 -0.90
CA GLY A 202 8.32 16.12 -0.59
C GLY A 202 7.73 15.77 0.77
N SER A 203 7.91 16.68 1.74
CA SER A 203 7.04 17.03 2.90
C SER A 203 6.46 15.96 3.83
N ALA A 204 6.59 14.66 3.58
CA ALA A 204 6.05 13.60 4.43
C ALA A 204 7.18 12.85 5.14
N ASP A 205 7.69 13.42 6.22
CA ASP A 205 8.57 12.72 7.16
C ASP A 205 7.76 11.62 7.86
N VAL A 206 7.76 10.43 7.27
CA VAL A 206 7.22 9.24 7.94
C VAL A 206 8.19 8.86 9.04
N SER A 207 7.94 9.36 10.25
CA SER A 207 8.75 9.03 11.41
C SER A 207 8.79 7.51 11.64
N ASN A 208 9.98 7.00 11.98
CA ASN A 208 10.19 5.61 12.40
C ASN A 208 9.21 5.17 13.51
N ALA A 209 8.82 6.10 14.40
CA ALA A 209 7.83 5.86 15.44
C ALA A 209 6.44 5.50 14.87
N ARG A 210 6.04 6.14 13.76
CA ARG A 210 4.74 5.85 13.11
C ARG A 210 4.74 4.50 12.41
N ILE A 211 5.86 4.09 11.81
CA ILE A 211 6.02 2.75 11.24
C ILE A 211 5.91 1.70 12.35
N GLU A 212 6.51 1.95 13.51
CA GLU A 212 6.41 1.07 14.66
C GLU A 212 4.99 0.99 15.24
N GLN A 213 4.29 2.13 15.35
CA GLN A 213 2.89 2.15 15.77
C GLN A 213 1.98 1.35 14.81
N LEU A 214 2.20 1.49 13.49
CA LEU A 214 1.49 0.69 12.49
C LEU A 214 1.75 -0.80 12.71
N TYR A 215 3.02 -1.19 12.90
CA TYR A 215 3.38 -2.57 13.17
C TYR A 215 2.73 -3.11 14.45
N ARG A 216 2.80 -2.38 15.57
CA ARG A 216 2.17 -2.77 16.84
C ARG A 216 0.66 -2.96 16.68
N SER A 217 0.01 -2.08 15.90
CA SER A 217 -1.43 -2.19 15.65
C SER A 217 -1.80 -3.42 14.83
N PHE A 218 -0.96 -3.76 13.84
CA PHE A 218 -1.10 -4.96 13.03
C PHE A 218 -0.86 -6.22 13.86
N GLN A 219 0.18 -6.22 14.70
CA GLN A 219 0.54 -7.35 15.55
C GLN A 219 -0.57 -7.70 16.54
N LYS A 220 -1.22 -6.69 17.13
CA LYS A 220 -2.39 -6.91 18.00
C LYS A 220 -3.55 -7.59 17.26
N ASP A 221 -3.87 -7.11 16.06
CA ASP A 221 -4.95 -7.73 15.27
C ASP A 221 -4.56 -9.11 14.74
N HIS A 222 -3.26 -9.35 14.51
CA HIS A 222 -2.74 -10.64 14.14
C HIS A 222 -2.83 -11.65 15.27
N SER A 223 -2.51 -11.26 16.52
CA SER A 223 -2.62 -12.11 17.72
C SER A 223 -4.06 -12.44 18.06
N ASP A 224 -4.99 -11.51 17.84
CA ASP A 224 -6.42 -11.69 18.14
C ASP A 224 -7.15 -12.57 17.08
N TYR A 225 -6.41 -13.30 16.24
CA TYR A 225 -6.90 -14.14 15.15
C TYR A 225 -7.91 -13.44 14.20
N ASN A 226 -7.76 -12.12 14.00
CA ASN A 226 -8.67 -11.36 13.15
C ASN A 226 -8.64 -11.86 11.69
N SER A 227 -9.74 -12.47 11.23
CA SER A 227 -9.89 -13.09 9.90
C SER A 227 -9.51 -12.15 8.74
N GLU A 228 -9.60 -10.85 8.97
CA GLU A 228 -9.32 -9.80 8.00
C GLU A 228 -7.83 -9.64 7.67
N VAL A 229 -6.92 -10.08 8.54
CA VAL A 229 -5.48 -10.01 8.26
C VAL A 229 -5.05 -11.18 7.38
N SER A 230 -4.29 -10.91 6.31
CA SER A 230 -3.81 -11.90 5.34
C SER A 230 -2.31 -11.77 5.09
N ILE A 231 -1.73 -12.76 4.39
CA ILE A 231 -0.32 -12.75 3.99
C ILE A 231 0.03 -11.56 3.07
N ILE A 232 -0.95 -11.04 2.34
CA ILE A 232 -0.80 -9.85 1.47
C ILE A 232 -0.41 -8.63 2.32
N HIS A 233 -0.99 -8.49 3.52
CA HIS A 233 -0.64 -7.40 4.44
C HIS A 233 0.77 -7.55 4.98
N VAL A 234 1.20 -8.78 5.31
CA VAL A 234 2.57 -9.07 5.74
C VAL A 234 3.57 -8.68 4.65
N ASN A 235 3.33 -9.10 3.39
CA ASN A 235 4.18 -8.76 2.25
C ASN A 235 4.25 -7.25 2.02
N SER A 236 3.12 -6.56 2.21
CA SER A 236 3.04 -5.11 2.08
C SER A 236 3.76 -4.38 3.21
N LEU A 237 3.68 -4.88 4.45
CA LEU A 237 4.45 -4.36 5.59
C LEU A 237 5.95 -4.56 5.43
N LEU A 238 6.39 -5.73 4.97
CA LEU A 238 7.80 -5.98 4.64
C LEU A 238 8.31 -4.98 3.60
N LYS A 239 7.49 -4.64 2.60
CA LYS A 239 7.82 -3.59 1.62
C LYS A 239 7.94 -2.21 2.30
N VAL A 240 7.08 -1.87 3.25
CA VAL A 240 7.17 -0.62 4.04
C VAL A 240 8.45 -0.60 4.86
N PHE A 241 8.74 -1.66 5.62
CA PHE A 241 9.95 -1.77 6.44
C PHE A 241 11.22 -1.70 5.60
N ARG A 242 11.21 -2.33 4.42
CA ARG A 242 12.29 -2.24 3.44
C ARG A 242 12.53 -0.80 3.01
N LYS A 243 11.47 -0.08 2.62
CA LYS A 243 11.60 1.33 2.23
C LYS A 243 12.04 2.22 3.40
N GLY A 244 11.54 1.97 4.61
CA GLY A 244 11.92 2.67 5.84
C GLY A 244 13.23 2.19 6.48
N LYS A 245 13.96 1.25 5.85
CA LYS A 245 15.20 0.65 6.35
C LYS A 245 15.10 0.04 7.77
N ARG A 246 13.91 -0.45 8.15
CA ARG A 246 13.64 -1.07 9.47
C ARG A 246 13.81 -2.58 9.42
N ILE A 247 15.06 -3.04 9.45
CA ILE A 247 15.42 -4.47 9.39
C ILE A 247 14.91 -5.20 10.64
N ASP A 248 15.06 -4.58 11.80
CA ASP A 248 14.58 -5.04 13.11
C ASP A 248 13.09 -5.43 13.09
N LEU A 249 12.23 -4.53 12.61
CA LEU A 249 10.80 -4.78 12.52
C LEU A 249 10.47 -5.89 11.54
N GLY A 250 11.13 -5.93 10.38
CA GLY A 250 10.88 -6.99 9.39
C GLY A 250 11.30 -8.38 9.86
N LEU A 251 12.39 -8.49 10.62
CA LEU A 251 12.78 -9.75 11.26
C LEU A 251 11.77 -10.17 12.32
N SER A 252 11.36 -9.25 13.20
CA SER A 252 10.35 -9.55 14.22
C SER A 252 9.02 -9.99 13.61
N LEU A 253 8.60 -9.37 12.51
CA LEU A 253 7.39 -9.76 11.77
C LEU A 253 7.52 -11.18 11.23
N TYR A 254 8.65 -11.52 10.60
CA TYR A 254 8.86 -12.87 10.08
C TYR A 254 8.96 -13.93 11.19
N ASP A 255 9.56 -13.62 12.34
CA ASP A 255 9.56 -14.51 13.51
C ASP A 255 8.17 -14.70 14.10
N SER A 256 7.33 -13.67 14.10
CA SER A 256 5.94 -13.80 14.55
C SER A 256 5.13 -14.79 13.71
N LEU A 257 5.48 -14.98 12.43
CA LEU A 257 4.85 -15.98 11.55
C LEU A 257 5.27 -17.42 11.86
N LYS A 258 6.34 -17.62 12.65
CA LYS A 258 6.82 -18.95 13.07
C LYS A 258 6.22 -19.40 14.39
N HIS A 259 6.08 -18.47 15.35
CA HIS A 259 5.90 -18.78 16.78
C HIS A 259 4.47 -18.59 17.32
N LEU A 260 3.43 -18.49 16.50
CA LEU A 260 2.05 -18.44 17.04
C LEU A 260 1.70 -19.77 17.71
N ARG A 261 1.32 -19.66 18.99
CA ARG A 261 1.56 -20.63 20.07
C ARG A 261 0.74 -21.94 20.01
N ASP A 262 -0.13 -22.11 19.02
CA ASP A 262 -1.16 -23.17 19.02
C ASP A 262 -1.16 -24.08 17.77
N GLY A 263 -0.05 -24.15 17.02
CA GLY A 263 0.05 -25.03 15.84
C GLY A 263 -0.89 -24.66 14.68
N LYS A 264 -1.67 -23.59 14.83
CA LYS A 264 -2.55 -23.01 13.80
C LYS A 264 -2.00 -21.65 13.37
N ASN A 265 -0.82 -21.65 12.73
CA ASN A 265 -0.35 -20.47 12.01
C ASN A 265 -1.29 -20.22 10.83
N ARG A 266 -2.27 -19.32 11.04
CA ARG A 266 -3.22 -18.92 9.99
C ARG A 266 -2.51 -18.28 8.81
N LEU A 267 -1.41 -17.58 9.06
CA LEU A 267 -0.58 -16.96 8.03
C LEU A 267 0.70 -17.78 7.84
N LYS A 268 0.87 -18.33 6.64
CA LYS A 268 2.10 -19.01 6.23
C LYS A 268 2.90 -18.10 5.29
N PRO A 269 4.22 -17.96 5.48
CA PRO A 269 5.06 -17.24 4.54
C PRO A 269 4.91 -17.78 3.11
N ASP A 270 4.76 -16.89 2.14
CA ASP A 270 4.73 -17.23 0.72
C ASP A 270 6.04 -16.81 0.02
N ILE A 271 6.17 -17.12 -1.28
CA ILE A 271 7.37 -16.76 -2.07
C ILE A 271 7.69 -15.25 -2.00
N ARG A 272 6.65 -14.42 -1.94
CA ARG A 272 6.76 -12.96 -1.88
C ARG A 272 7.27 -12.51 -0.51
N THR A 273 6.86 -13.17 0.57
CA THR A 273 7.35 -12.95 1.94
C THR A 273 8.85 -13.20 1.99
N TYR A 274 9.32 -14.34 1.49
CA TYR A 274 10.74 -14.67 1.42
C TYR A 274 11.52 -13.65 0.58
N THR A 275 10.98 -13.28 -0.57
CA THR A 275 11.62 -12.32 -1.48
C THR A 275 11.76 -10.93 -0.86
N GLU A 276 10.71 -10.37 -0.28
CA GLU A 276 10.77 -9.04 0.35
C GLU A 276 11.64 -9.05 1.61
N LEU A 277 11.66 -10.15 2.38
CA LEU A 277 12.53 -10.29 3.55
C LEU A 277 14.01 -10.31 3.16
N ILE A 278 14.41 -11.11 2.17
CA ILE A 278 15.81 -11.13 1.70
C ILE A 278 16.19 -9.77 1.10
N ARG A 279 15.29 -9.11 0.36
CA ARG A 279 15.53 -7.74 -0.14
C ARG A 279 15.71 -6.74 0.99
N LEU A 280 14.98 -6.87 2.10
CA LEU A 280 15.15 -6.05 3.29
C LEU A 280 16.55 -6.25 3.90
N LEU A 281 16.98 -7.50 4.04
CA LEU A 281 18.33 -7.84 4.53
C LEU A 281 19.45 -7.35 3.61
N SER A 282 19.16 -7.18 2.32
CA SER A 282 20.11 -6.66 1.33
C SER A 282 20.32 -5.14 1.38
N ILE A 283 19.56 -4.41 2.20
CA ILE A 283 19.72 -2.96 2.32
C ILE A 283 20.95 -2.62 3.18
N PRO A 284 21.78 -1.65 2.77
CA PRO A 284 22.86 -1.17 3.61
C PRO A 284 22.30 -0.50 4.87
N SER A 285 22.68 -1.03 6.03
CA SER A 285 22.41 -0.43 7.33
C SER A 285 23.23 0.85 7.43
N THR A 286 22.61 2.01 7.28
CA THR A 286 23.30 3.27 7.62
C THR A 286 23.33 3.37 9.14
N PRO A 287 24.50 3.39 9.80
CA PRO A 287 24.55 3.70 11.22
C PRO A 287 24.00 5.12 11.38
N THR A 288 22.80 5.24 11.95
CA THR A 288 22.34 6.54 12.43
C THR A 288 22.84 6.68 13.87
N ASP A 289 23.21 7.91 14.26
CA ASP A 289 24.01 8.23 15.47
C ASP A 289 23.42 7.74 16.82
N ASN A 290 22.28 7.04 16.83
CA ASN A 290 21.56 6.57 18.04
C ASN A 290 21.14 5.08 18.03
N ASP A 291 21.70 4.22 17.17
CA ASP A 291 21.16 2.87 16.97
C ASP A 291 21.60 1.83 18.02
N ARG A 292 20.79 1.64 19.08
CA ARG A 292 20.78 0.42 19.91
C ARG A 292 20.34 -0.85 19.15
N ASN A 293 19.83 -0.71 17.93
CA ASN A 293 19.23 -1.79 17.12
C ASN A 293 20.04 -2.16 15.87
N LEU A 294 21.32 -1.78 15.79
CA LEU A 294 22.18 -2.18 14.68
C LEU A 294 22.42 -3.69 14.71
N ILE A 295 21.93 -4.40 13.70
CA ILE A 295 22.11 -5.85 13.58
C ILE A 295 23.47 -6.12 12.92
N PRO A 296 24.37 -6.90 13.56
CA PRO A 296 25.65 -7.27 12.97
C PRO A 296 25.49 -7.96 11.61
N PHE A 297 26.41 -7.69 10.67
CA PHE A 297 26.32 -8.25 9.31
C PHE A 297 26.35 -9.78 9.31
N LYS A 298 27.11 -10.42 10.22
CA LYS A 298 27.11 -11.88 10.40
C LYS A 298 25.72 -12.45 10.67
N ASP A 299 24.91 -11.75 11.46
CA ASP A 299 23.55 -12.19 11.82
C ASP A 299 22.60 -12.00 10.64
N ILE A 300 22.79 -10.94 9.85
CA ILE A 300 22.08 -10.73 8.58
C ILE A 300 22.35 -11.89 7.62
N VAL A 301 23.62 -12.31 7.47
CA VAL A 301 24.00 -13.43 6.60
C VAL A 301 23.41 -14.75 7.11
N ASN A 302 23.63 -15.10 8.38
CA ASN A 302 23.07 -16.31 8.98
C ASN A 302 21.54 -16.37 8.81
N ARG A 303 20.87 -15.23 8.96
CA ARG A 303 19.43 -15.14 8.80
C ARG A 303 18.99 -15.30 7.35
N ALA A 304 19.71 -14.69 6.40
CA ALA A 304 19.42 -14.85 4.98
C ALA A 304 19.59 -16.30 4.52
N GLU A 305 20.66 -16.98 4.93
CA GLU A 305 20.90 -18.40 4.65
C GLU A 305 19.74 -19.25 5.21
N THR A 306 19.33 -19.01 6.45
CA THR A 306 18.21 -19.73 7.08
C THR A 306 16.88 -19.48 6.35
N VAL A 307 16.61 -18.23 5.96
CA VAL A 307 15.39 -17.84 5.25
C VAL A 307 15.34 -18.49 3.86
N PHE A 308 16.46 -18.49 3.13
CA PHE A 308 16.54 -19.11 1.82
C PHE A 308 16.43 -20.64 1.91
N PHE A 309 17.08 -21.26 2.90
CA PHE A 309 16.93 -22.69 3.20
C PHE A 309 15.46 -23.06 3.45
N ASN A 310 14.76 -22.30 4.30
CA ASN A 310 13.33 -22.53 4.59
C ASN A 310 12.46 -22.37 3.35
N ALA A 311 12.78 -21.42 2.45
CA ALA A 311 12.06 -21.26 1.19
C ALA A 311 12.21 -22.49 0.28
N GLN A 312 13.42 -23.07 0.21
CA GLN A 312 13.70 -24.25 -0.61
C GLN A 312 13.01 -25.53 -0.10
N HIS A 313 12.88 -25.68 1.22
CA HIS A 313 12.31 -26.88 1.85
C HIS A 313 10.79 -26.79 2.09
N ASN A 314 10.16 -25.68 1.69
CA ASN A 314 8.72 -25.53 1.81
C ASN A 314 8.00 -26.12 0.58
N MET A 315 7.38 -27.29 0.78
CA MET A 315 6.66 -28.04 -0.26
C MET A 315 5.52 -27.26 -0.94
N HIS A 316 4.99 -26.21 -0.29
CA HIS A 316 3.89 -25.41 -0.84
C HIS A 316 4.35 -24.20 -1.65
N ILE A 317 5.67 -23.98 -1.76
CA ILE A 317 6.23 -22.79 -2.41
C ILE A 317 7.02 -23.20 -3.65
N LYS A 318 6.60 -22.65 -4.79
CA LYS A 318 7.39 -22.71 -6.01
C LYS A 318 8.38 -21.55 -6.03
N LEU A 319 9.67 -21.88 -6.06
CA LEU A 319 10.75 -20.89 -6.17
C LEU A 319 10.67 -20.16 -7.51
N ASP A 320 10.96 -18.86 -7.49
CA ASP A 320 11.02 -18.00 -8.67
C ASP A 320 12.39 -17.34 -8.81
N SER A 321 12.65 -16.77 -9.99
CA SER A 321 13.90 -16.06 -10.26
C SER A 321 14.05 -14.81 -9.38
N TYR A 322 12.94 -14.18 -8.95
CA TYR A 322 12.98 -12.96 -8.13
C TYR A 322 13.55 -13.21 -6.73
N LEU A 323 13.22 -14.33 -6.09
CA LEU A 323 13.79 -14.73 -4.80
C LEU A 323 15.30 -14.97 -4.93
N VAL A 324 15.71 -15.75 -5.93
CA VAL A 324 17.13 -16.05 -6.16
C VAL A 324 17.91 -14.78 -6.47
N ARG A 325 17.35 -13.88 -7.28
CA ARG A 325 17.95 -12.56 -7.56
C ARG A 325 18.09 -11.72 -6.30
N ALA A 326 17.11 -11.73 -5.39
CA ALA A 326 17.20 -11.03 -4.11
C ALA A 326 18.34 -11.61 -3.26
N TYR A 327 18.47 -12.94 -3.22
CA TYR A 327 19.53 -13.64 -2.49
C TYR A 327 20.92 -13.36 -3.08
N ILE A 328 21.06 -13.35 -4.41
CA ILE A 328 22.30 -12.92 -5.11
C ILE A 328 22.66 -11.48 -4.77
N SER A 329 21.68 -10.57 -4.73
CA SER A 329 21.92 -9.15 -4.48
C SER A 329 22.48 -8.87 -3.09
N LEU A 330 22.17 -9.72 -2.10
CA LEU A 330 22.72 -9.64 -0.75
C LEU A 330 24.25 -9.77 -0.76
N TYR A 331 24.81 -10.62 -1.62
CA TYR A 331 26.24 -10.95 -1.67
C TYR A 331 26.99 -10.25 -2.82
N ALA A 332 26.31 -9.94 -3.93
CA ALA A 332 26.95 -9.28 -5.07
C ALA A 332 27.58 -7.93 -4.71
N TYR A 333 26.95 -7.19 -3.80
CA TYR A 333 27.31 -5.81 -3.45
C TYR A 333 27.94 -5.65 -2.07
N CYS A 334 28.23 -6.73 -1.34
CA CYS A 334 28.87 -6.64 -0.01
C CYS A 334 30.36 -6.28 -0.12
N GLY A 335 30.98 -5.90 0.99
CA GLY A 335 32.41 -5.59 1.06
C GLY A 335 33.34 -6.78 1.22
N ASP A 336 32.80 -7.99 1.19
CA ASP A 336 33.56 -9.23 1.32
C ASP A 336 33.77 -9.94 -0.03
N LEU A 337 35.05 -10.18 -0.39
CA LEU A 337 35.44 -10.90 -1.60
C LEU A 337 35.00 -12.37 -1.59
N LYS A 338 34.99 -13.04 -0.43
CA LYS A 338 34.56 -14.44 -0.28
C LYS A 338 33.08 -14.60 -0.64
N LEU A 339 32.25 -13.69 -0.15
CA LEU A 339 30.81 -13.68 -0.45
C LEU A 339 30.53 -13.28 -1.91
N ARG A 340 31.30 -12.36 -2.50
CA ARG A 340 31.21 -12.04 -3.94
C ARG A 340 31.61 -13.22 -4.84
N ALA A 341 32.67 -13.94 -4.50
CA ALA A 341 33.07 -15.15 -5.22
C ALA A 341 31.96 -16.22 -5.14
N ARG A 342 31.38 -16.42 -3.95
CA ARG A 342 30.20 -17.27 -3.75
C ARG A 342 28.98 -16.84 -4.57
N THR A 343 28.83 -15.55 -4.85
CA THR A 343 27.72 -15.06 -5.69
C THR A 343 27.77 -15.67 -7.09
N ILE A 344 28.98 -15.87 -7.65
CA ILE A 344 29.14 -16.51 -8.95
C ILE A 344 28.70 -17.97 -8.89
N THR A 345 29.03 -18.72 -7.82
CA THR A 345 28.58 -20.12 -7.68
C THR A 345 27.05 -20.20 -7.59
N ILE A 346 26.41 -19.29 -6.85
CA ILE A 346 24.94 -19.19 -6.78
C ILE A 346 24.34 -18.90 -8.16
N ILE A 347 24.92 -17.95 -8.91
CA ILE A 347 24.45 -17.62 -10.26
C ILE A 347 24.56 -18.82 -11.20
N ARG A 348 25.69 -19.55 -11.18
CA ARG A 348 25.92 -20.74 -12.01
C ARG A 348 24.92 -21.87 -11.72
N GLU A 349 24.59 -22.09 -10.44
CA GLU A 349 23.65 -23.13 -10.00
C GLU A 349 22.20 -22.84 -10.40
N TRP A 350 21.79 -21.57 -10.37
CA TRP A 350 20.39 -21.17 -10.57
C TRP A 350 20.05 -20.65 -11.96
N TYR A 351 21.03 -20.17 -12.73
CA TYR A 351 20.80 -19.55 -14.04
C TYR A 351 21.55 -20.27 -15.16
N ARG A 352 20.96 -20.24 -16.36
CA ARG A 352 21.58 -20.78 -17.59
C ARG A 352 22.63 -19.82 -18.16
N VAL A 353 23.69 -19.59 -17.38
CA VAL A 353 24.83 -18.74 -17.77
C VAL A 353 26.09 -19.52 -18.13
N SER A 354 26.18 -20.76 -17.66
CA SER A 354 27.40 -21.58 -17.67
C SER A 354 27.14 -23.04 -18.04
N SER A 355 28.18 -23.70 -18.55
CA SER A 355 28.21 -25.14 -18.77
C SER A 355 28.16 -25.93 -17.44
N ILE A 356 27.87 -27.22 -17.50
CA ILE A 356 27.82 -28.09 -16.30
C ILE A 356 29.20 -28.24 -15.65
N GLU A 357 30.27 -28.16 -16.46
CA GLU A 357 31.66 -28.24 -16.00
C GLU A 357 32.04 -27.01 -15.17
N GLU A 358 31.67 -25.82 -15.64
CA GLU A 358 31.91 -24.55 -14.94
C GLU A 358 31.15 -24.44 -13.61
N ILE A 359 29.97 -25.07 -13.50
CA ILE A 359 29.20 -25.09 -12.26
C ILE A 359 30.00 -25.76 -11.12
N LYS A 360 30.73 -26.83 -11.44
CA LYS A 360 31.50 -27.60 -10.44
C LYS A 360 32.83 -26.94 -10.05
N GLN A 361 33.28 -25.94 -10.81
CA GLN A 361 34.54 -25.26 -10.53
C GLN A 361 34.41 -24.36 -9.30
N GLN A 362 35.31 -24.57 -8.34
CA GLN A 362 35.46 -23.64 -7.22
C GLN A 362 36.14 -22.35 -7.69
N ILE A 363 35.77 -21.25 -7.03
CA ILE A 363 36.27 -19.92 -7.37
C ILE A 363 37.24 -19.49 -6.29
N ASP A 364 38.48 -19.23 -6.71
CA ASP A 364 39.48 -18.67 -5.82
C ASP A 364 39.21 -17.18 -5.59
N HIS A 365 38.84 -16.83 -4.37
CA HIS A 365 38.55 -15.46 -3.96
C HIS A 365 39.82 -14.61 -3.81
N LYS A 366 41.01 -15.22 -3.74
CA LYS A 366 42.30 -14.51 -3.64
C LYS A 366 42.77 -13.95 -4.98
N VAL A 367 42.31 -14.52 -6.09
CA VAL A 367 42.66 -14.08 -7.44
C VAL A 367 41.63 -13.06 -7.93
N TYR A 368 41.96 -11.77 -7.79
CA TYR A 368 41.09 -10.69 -8.24
C TYR A 368 41.86 -9.48 -8.80
N HIS A 369 41.14 -8.60 -9.49
CA HIS A 369 41.68 -7.37 -10.05
C HIS A 369 41.76 -6.26 -8.99
N LYS A 370 42.91 -6.12 -8.30
CA LYS A 370 43.14 -5.16 -7.20
C LYS A 370 42.73 -3.72 -7.52
N LYS A 371 43.19 -3.16 -8.65
CA LYS A 371 42.85 -1.79 -9.08
C LYS A 371 41.35 -1.56 -9.30
N LEU A 372 40.59 -2.62 -9.58
CA LEU A 372 39.15 -2.52 -9.79
C LEU A 372 38.42 -2.63 -8.46
N TRP A 373 38.88 -3.53 -7.59
CA TRP A 373 38.40 -3.63 -6.21
C TRP A 373 38.51 -2.30 -5.45
N GLU A 374 39.65 -1.61 -5.55
CA GLU A 374 39.89 -0.31 -4.92
C GLU A 374 38.99 0.81 -5.46
N LYS A 375 38.56 0.71 -6.73
CA LYS A 375 37.68 1.69 -7.39
C LYS A 375 36.20 1.47 -7.09
N ILE A 376 35.80 0.25 -6.74
CA ILE A 376 34.41 -0.02 -6.36
C ILE A 376 34.14 0.73 -5.06
N THR A 377 33.08 1.55 -5.03
CA THR A 377 32.55 2.09 -3.78
C THR A 377 32.01 0.92 -2.96
N VAL A 378 32.86 0.38 -2.10
CA VAL A 378 32.53 -0.76 -1.24
C VAL A 378 31.85 -0.24 0.02
N ASP A 379 30.67 -0.77 0.33
CA ASP A 379 30.07 -0.63 1.65
C ASP A 379 30.90 -1.45 2.66
N ARG A 380 31.85 -0.77 3.31
CA ARG A 380 32.76 -1.38 4.29
C ARG A 380 32.05 -1.88 5.55
N THR A 381 30.77 -1.54 5.76
CA THR A 381 29.98 -2.06 6.88
C THR A 381 29.50 -3.49 6.67
N ARG A 382 29.59 -4.01 5.44
CA ARG A 382 29.09 -5.33 5.04
C ARG A 382 30.23 -6.29 4.70
N CYS A 383 31.12 -6.48 5.66
CA CYS A 383 32.19 -7.48 5.62
C CYS A 383 32.07 -8.43 6.82
N LEU A 384 32.47 -9.69 6.63
CA LEU A 384 32.64 -10.63 7.73
C LEU A 384 34.05 -10.47 8.29
N ASN A 385 34.19 -10.58 9.61
CA ASN A 385 35.49 -10.70 10.25
C ASN A 385 35.98 -12.14 10.18
N ASP A 386 37.29 -12.37 10.31
CA ASP A 386 37.86 -13.73 10.26
C ASP A 386 37.34 -14.64 11.38
N GLU A 387 36.89 -14.06 12.51
CA GLU A 387 36.28 -14.77 13.65
C GLU A 387 34.78 -15.06 13.47
N ASP A 388 34.13 -14.50 12.44
CA ASP A 388 32.70 -14.69 12.22
C ASP A 388 32.39 -16.08 11.65
N ASN A 389 31.97 -16.99 12.53
CA ASN A 389 31.46 -18.31 12.15
C ASN A 389 30.07 -18.21 11.53
N VAL A 390 30.02 -17.97 10.21
CA VAL A 390 28.78 -17.93 9.43
C VAL A 390 28.49 -19.28 8.79
N ARG A 391 27.27 -19.80 8.99
CA ARG A 391 26.82 -21.04 8.34
C ARG A 391 26.28 -20.74 6.95
N LEU A 392 27.17 -20.83 5.96
CA LEU A 392 26.83 -20.74 4.55
C LEU A 392 26.34 -22.10 4.02
N LEU A 393 25.27 -22.12 3.22
CA LEU A 393 24.80 -23.31 2.50
C LEU A 393 25.93 -23.90 1.64
N SER A 394 26.10 -25.22 1.67
CA SER A 394 27.04 -25.91 0.79
C SER A 394 26.60 -25.83 -0.67
N SER A 395 27.50 -26.09 -1.63
CA SER A 395 27.16 -26.03 -3.07
C SER A 395 25.95 -26.91 -3.43
N ASN A 396 25.80 -28.06 -2.77
CA ASN A 396 24.67 -28.96 -2.99
C ASN A 396 23.36 -28.45 -2.39
N GLU A 397 23.42 -27.59 -1.37
CA GLU A 397 22.25 -27.00 -0.71
C GLU A 397 21.82 -25.66 -1.35
N ILE A 398 22.66 -25.04 -2.18
CA ILE A 398 22.33 -23.80 -2.89
C ILE A 398 21.14 -24.00 -3.82
N ASN A 399 21.06 -25.13 -4.53
CA ASN A 399 19.92 -25.54 -5.33
C ASN A 399 19.53 -26.99 -4.98
N HIS A 400 18.93 -27.16 -3.80
CA HIS A 400 18.69 -28.47 -3.19
C HIS A 400 17.95 -29.45 -4.11
N ASN A 401 16.86 -28.99 -4.72
CA ASN A 401 16.02 -29.81 -5.60
C ASN A 401 16.56 -29.92 -7.03
N LYS A 402 17.74 -29.33 -7.33
CA LYS A 402 18.26 -29.14 -8.70
C LYS A 402 17.17 -28.65 -9.66
N THR A 403 16.37 -27.71 -9.17
CA THR A 403 15.21 -27.20 -9.91
C THR A 403 15.65 -26.62 -11.25
N LYS A 404 14.71 -26.53 -12.20
CA LYS A 404 14.93 -25.99 -13.55
C LYS A 404 15.62 -24.62 -13.45
N ARG A 405 16.89 -24.57 -13.89
CA ARG A 405 17.66 -23.32 -14.00
C ARG A 405 16.87 -22.27 -14.78
N PHE A 406 16.81 -21.06 -14.25
CA PHE A 406 16.12 -19.93 -14.86
C PHE A 406 16.92 -19.35 -16.02
N ASP A 407 16.23 -18.72 -16.98
CA ASP A 407 16.89 -17.90 -17.98
C ASP A 407 17.32 -16.57 -17.32
N PRO A 408 18.58 -16.14 -17.49
CA PRO A 408 19.06 -14.95 -16.80
C PRO A 408 18.45 -13.69 -17.41
N ASP A 409 18.05 -12.77 -16.54
CA ASP A 409 17.67 -11.41 -16.90
C ASP A 409 18.91 -10.52 -17.11
N GLU A 410 18.72 -9.34 -17.70
CA GLU A 410 19.81 -8.40 -17.99
C GLU A 410 20.60 -8.01 -16.74
N SER A 411 19.93 -7.91 -15.59
CA SER A 411 20.57 -7.54 -14.33
C SER A 411 21.50 -8.64 -13.81
N ILE A 412 21.07 -9.90 -13.88
CA ILE A 412 21.89 -11.06 -13.52
C ILE A 412 23.07 -11.21 -14.49
N ILE A 413 22.85 -11.02 -15.80
CA ILE A 413 23.93 -11.05 -16.79
C ILE A 413 24.98 -10.00 -16.47
N ARG A 414 24.54 -8.77 -16.15
CA ARG A 414 25.45 -7.68 -15.76
C ARG A 414 26.24 -8.03 -14.51
N ILE A 415 25.57 -8.46 -13.43
CA ILE A 415 26.24 -8.86 -12.18
C ILE A 415 27.25 -9.98 -12.45
N TYR A 416 26.88 -10.98 -13.24
CA TYR A 416 27.75 -12.09 -13.59
C TYR A 416 28.99 -11.63 -14.38
N LYS A 417 28.82 -10.79 -15.41
CA LYS A 417 29.93 -10.22 -16.20
C LYS A 417 30.87 -9.38 -15.32
N GLU A 418 30.32 -8.52 -14.46
CA GLU A 418 31.11 -7.68 -13.54
C GLU A 418 31.91 -8.53 -12.54
N LEU A 419 31.31 -9.56 -11.95
CA LEU A 419 31.99 -10.48 -11.03
C LEU A 419 33.04 -11.35 -11.74
N CYS A 420 32.74 -11.90 -12.93
CA CYS A 420 33.72 -12.63 -13.73
C CYS A 420 34.94 -11.77 -14.06
N TYR A 421 34.73 -10.50 -14.44
CA TYR A 421 35.83 -9.58 -14.69
C TYR A 421 36.64 -9.27 -13.43
N LEU A 422 35.99 -9.06 -12.29
CA LEU A 422 36.65 -8.86 -10.99
C LEU A 422 37.56 -10.03 -10.61
N PHE A 423 37.10 -11.27 -10.79
CA PHE A 423 37.85 -12.49 -10.44
C PHE A 423 38.68 -13.07 -11.59
N LYS A 424 38.81 -12.36 -12.72
CA LYS A 424 39.57 -12.79 -13.92
C LYS A 424 39.11 -14.15 -14.49
N ILE A 425 37.81 -14.43 -14.40
CA ILE A 425 37.18 -15.65 -14.91
C ILE A 425 36.62 -15.37 -16.31
N PRO A 426 36.85 -16.23 -17.31
CA PRO A 426 36.26 -16.06 -18.64
C PRO A 426 34.73 -16.12 -18.55
N CYS A 427 34.05 -15.12 -19.09
CA CYS A 427 32.59 -15.12 -19.17
C CYS A 427 32.15 -15.89 -20.42
N THR A 428 31.67 -17.11 -20.23
CA THR A 428 31.25 -18.02 -21.30
C THR A 428 29.81 -17.80 -21.77
N TYR A 429 29.10 -16.83 -21.18
CA TYR A 429 27.74 -16.49 -21.56
C TYR A 429 27.69 -15.84 -22.94
N SER A 430 27.14 -16.55 -23.94
CA SER A 430 26.86 -16.03 -25.28
C SER A 430 25.36 -15.77 -25.46
N GLU A 431 25.01 -14.53 -25.78
CA GLU A 431 23.62 -14.12 -26.07
C GLU A 431 23.02 -14.88 -27.28
N TYR A 432 23.87 -15.46 -28.14
CA TYR A 432 23.48 -16.22 -29.34
C TYR A 432 22.78 -17.55 -29.06
N ALA A 433 22.79 -18.05 -27.82
CA ALA A 433 22.14 -19.33 -27.47
C ALA A 433 20.59 -19.25 -27.41
N LYS A 434 19.99 -18.04 -27.48
CA LYS A 434 18.54 -17.82 -27.33
C LYS A 434 17.73 -17.71 -28.62
N VAL A 435 18.35 -17.68 -29.81
CA VAL A 435 17.61 -17.50 -31.08
C VAL A 435 17.03 -18.84 -31.58
N PRO A 436 15.70 -18.97 -31.83
CA PRO A 436 15.09 -20.15 -32.44
C PRO A 436 15.74 -20.46 -33.79
N LYS A 437 15.87 -21.75 -34.15
CA LYS A 437 16.59 -22.20 -35.37
C LYS A 437 16.11 -21.48 -36.65
N ASP A 438 14.85 -21.06 -36.70
CA ASP A 438 14.24 -20.42 -37.88
C ASP A 438 14.66 -18.95 -38.09
N GLU A 439 15.01 -18.23 -37.01
CA GLU A 439 15.55 -16.86 -37.11
C GLU A 439 17.05 -16.83 -37.40
N LYS A 440 17.76 -17.95 -37.18
CA LYS A 440 19.19 -18.07 -37.48
C LYS A 440 19.48 -17.88 -38.97
N LYS A 441 18.59 -18.32 -39.86
CA LYS A 441 18.74 -18.14 -41.31
C LYS A 441 18.57 -16.68 -41.77
N LYS A 442 17.74 -15.88 -41.08
CA LYS A 442 17.54 -14.45 -41.40
C LYS A 442 18.73 -13.57 -41.00
N ILE A 443 19.46 -13.96 -39.95
CA ILE A 443 20.62 -13.20 -39.46
C ILE A 443 21.88 -13.55 -40.27
N ILE A 444 22.07 -14.82 -40.66
CA ILE A 444 23.19 -15.23 -41.55
C ILE A 444 23.10 -14.53 -42.92
N GLY A 445 21.89 -14.29 -43.43
CA GLY A 445 21.68 -13.49 -44.65
C GLY A 445 22.01 -12.01 -44.52
N LYS A 446 22.09 -11.46 -43.29
CA LYS A 446 22.47 -10.05 -43.05
C LYS A 446 23.96 -9.86 -42.77
N VAL A 447 24.63 -10.85 -42.15
CA VAL A 447 26.08 -10.78 -41.87
C VAL A 447 26.90 -10.90 -43.16
N ASN A 448 26.45 -11.71 -44.13
CA ASN A 448 27.14 -11.86 -45.42
C ASN A 448 26.99 -10.65 -46.37
N LEU A 449 26.27 -9.58 -45.97
CA LEU A 449 26.17 -8.33 -46.74
C LEU A 449 27.05 -7.20 -46.17
N THR A 450 27.71 -7.41 -45.03
CA THR A 450 28.57 -6.38 -44.42
C THR A 450 30.07 -6.63 -44.57
N ASP A 451 30.49 -7.84 -44.96
CA ASP A 451 31.92 -8.17 -45.14
C ASP A 451 32.52 -7.77 -46.50
N ASP A 452 31.69 -7.39 -47.48
CA ASP A 452 32.15 -6.94 -48.80
C ASP A 452 32.51 -5.43 -48.87
N LYS A 453 32.49 -4.69 -47.75
CA LYS A 453 32.88 -3.26 -47.70
C LYS A 453 34.15 -2.94 -46.89
N LEU A 454 34.93 -3.95 -46.50
CA LEU A 454 36.21 -3.74 -45.77
C LEU A 454 37.46 -4.28 -46.51
N LYS A 455 37.38 -4.49 -47.83
CA LYS A 455 38.54 -4.71 -48.71
C LYS A 455 38.61 -3.69 -49.86
N SER A 456 38.68 -2.40 -49.52
CA SER A 456 39.26 -1.39 -50.43
C SER A 456 39.66 -0.15 -49.64
N GLY A 457 40.84 -0.18 -49.04
CA GLY A 457 41.33 0.95 -48.28
C GLY A 457 42.73 0.73 -47.72
N GLY A 458 43.74 0.92 -48.58
CA GLY A 458 45.10 1.16 -48.12
C GLY A 458 46.17 0.47 -48.94
N LYS A 459 46.76 1.23 -49.88
CA LYS A 459 48.21 1.50 -49.98
C LYS A 459 48.55 2.06 -51.37
N LYS A 460 48.91 3.35 -51.43
CA LYS A 460 49.86 3.87 -52.42
C LYS A 460 50.88 4.72 -51.67
N ALA A 461 52.05 4.13 -51.43
CA ALA A 461 53.28 4.84 -51.15
C ALA A 461 53.85 5.34 -52.49
N ALA A 462 54.28 6.59 -52.51
CA ALA A 462 54.97 7.20 -53.63
C ALA A 462 56.45 6.83 -53.58
N GLU A 463 56.95 6.17 -54.61
CA GLU A 463 58.38 5.98 -54.84
C GLU A 463 58.69 6.49 -56.25
N GLN A 464 59.50 7.53 -56.29
CA GLN A 464 60.03 8.17 -57.50
C GLN A 464 61.06 7.25 -58.16
N ARG A 465 61.00 7.10 -59.49
CA ARG A 465 62.19 6.91 -60.33
C ARG A 465 62.04 7.60 -61.68
N PRO A 466 63.16 8.05 -62.29
CA PRO A 466 63.16 8.99 -63.39
C PRO A 466 63.08 8.29 -64.75
N LYS A 467 62.60 8.99 -65.77
CA LYS A 467 62.95 8.72 -67.17
C LYS A 467 63.25 10.05 -67.88
N SER A 468 64.50 10.14 -68.29
CA SER A 468 65.04 11.06 -69.28
C SER A 468 64.50 10.75 -70.68
N GLU A 469 64.71 11.73 -71.58
CA GLU A 469 64.55 11.73 -73.05
C GLU A 469 63.15 12.14 -73.55
N ALA A 470 62.90 13.41 -73.89
CA ALA A 470 63.41 14.24 -75.01
C ALA A 470 62.83 13.84 -76.38
N LYS A 471 61.92 14.68 -76.90
CA LYS A 471 61.94 15.17 -78.29
C LYS A 471 60.82 16.18 -78.58
N ILE A 472 61.26 17.29 -79.19
CA ILE A 472 60.56 18.38 -79.89
C ILE A 472 59.94 19.45 -78.99
#